data_AF-A0AAU4P4J4-F1
#
_entry.id   AF-A0AAU4P4J4-F1
#
_cell.length_a   1.000
_cell.length_b   1.000
_cell.length_c   1.000
_cell.angle_alpha   90.00
_cell.angle_beta   90.00
_cell.angle_gamma   90.00
#
_symmetry.space_group_name_H-M   'P 1'
#
loop_
_entity.id
_entity.type
_entity.pdbx_description
1 polymer ?
#
loop_
_entity_poly.entity_id
_entity_poly.type
_entity_poly.pdbx_seq_one_letter_code
_entity_poly.pdbx_strand_id
1 'polypeptide(L)' 'MVAPTGDRLVLPESSYRLAAGIPGAQLLELPGAAHVLNPADRAIWLRHVREFLTELPATAA' A
#
# COMPACT_ATOMS: atom_id res chain seq x y z
N MET A 1 3.72 1.86 1.07
CA MET A 1 3.68 0.39 1.18
C MET A 1 2.27 -0.04 1.46
N VAL A 2 1.77 -1.09 0.81
CA VAL A 2 0.41 -1.59 1.02
C VAL A 2 0.46 -3.04 1.52
N ALA A 3 -0.36 -3.34 2.52
CA ALA A 3 -0.50 -4.67 3.10
C ALA A 3 -1.97 -5.12 3.03
N PRO A 4 -2.36 -5.91 2.01
CA PRO A 4 -3.65 -6.59 1.99
C PRO A 4 -3.63 -7.70 3.05
N THR A 5 -4.36 -7.53 4.15
CA THR A 5 -4.26 -8.42 5.32
C THR A 5 -4.92 -9.78 5.12
N GLY A 6 -5.69 -9.97 4.04
CA GLY A 6 -6.24 -11.25 3.60
C GLY A 6 -5.39 -11.97 2.55
N ASP A 7 -4.23 -11.42 2.16
CA ASP A 7 -3.33 -12.06 1.21
C ASP A 7 -2.70 -13.33 1.81
N ARG A 8 -2.74 -14.41 1.03
CA ARG A 8 -2.21 -15.74 1.40
C ARG A 8 -1.00 -16.15 0.56
N LEU A 9 -0.62 -15.35 -0.43
CA LEU A 9 0.54 -15.55 -1.31
C LEU A 9 1.70 -14.63 -0.89
N VAL A 10 1.41 -13.36 -0.65
CA VAL A 10 2.36 -12.39 -0.11
C VAL A 10 1.87 -11.96 1.26
N LEU A 11 2.39 -12.61 2.30
CA LEU A 11 1.92 -12.37 3.66
C LEU A 11 2.15 -10.91 4.09
N PRO A 12 1.22 -10.30 4.86
CA PRO A 12 1.30 -8.89 5.29
C PRO A 12 2.62 -8.52 5.97
N GLU A 13 3.21 -9.47 6.71
CA GLU A 13 4.49 -9.32 7.40
C GLU A 13 5.64 -9.00 6.44
N SER A 14 5.56 -9.42 5.18
CA SER A 14 6.54 -9.07 4.16
C SER A 14 6.46 -7.58 3.80
N SER A 15 5.25 -7.04 3.67
CA SER A 15 5.03 -5.60 3.46
C SER A 15 5.46 -4.78 4.67
N TYR A 16 5.20 -5.25 5.89
CA TYR A 16 5.64 -4.56 7.12
C TYR A 16 7.17 -4.47 7.19
N ARG A 17 7.86 -5.59 6.96
CA ARG A 17 9.33 -5.63 6.95
C ARG A 17 9.90 -4.72 5.87
N LEU A 18 9.29 -4.70 4.69
CA LEU A 18 9.74 -3.84 3.59
C LEU A 18 9.53 -2.36 3.91
N ALA A 19 8.38 -1.97 4.46
CA ALA A 19 8.13 -0.60 4.90
C ALA A 19 9.14 -0.13 5.96
N ALA A 20 9.40 -0.98 6.97
CA ALA A 20 10.36 -0.66 8.03
C ALA A 20 11.80 -0.46 7.50
N GLY A 21 12.15 -1.08 6.37
CA GLY A 21 13.46 -0.94 5.73
C GLY A 21 13.61 0.27 4.80
N ILE A 22 12.55 1.04 4.55
CA ILE A 22 12.58 2.18 3.60
C ILE A 22 12.30 3.48 4.39
N PRO A 23 13.30 4.35 4.57
CA PRO A 23 13.09 5.66 5.20
C PRO A 23 12.03 6.47 4.47
N GLY A 24 11.08 7.04 5.23
CA GLY A 24 9.97 7.83 4.69
C GLY A 24 8.84 7.01 4.06
N ALA A 25 8.92 5.67 4.04
CA ALA A 25 7.81 4.85 3.58
C ALA A 25 6.61 4.96 4.54
N GLN A 26 5.45 5.24 3.96
CA GLN A 26 4.17 5.10 4.64
C GLN A 26 3.66 3.66 4.50
N LEU A 27 3.02 3.12 5.54
CA LEU A 27 2.36 1.81 5.50
C LEU A 27 0.84 2.01 5.52
N LEU A 28 0.14 1.36 4.57
CA LEU A 28 -1.31 1.31 4.48
C LEU A 28 -1.75 -0.15 4.55
N GLU A 29 -2.66 -0.45 5.47
CA GLU A 29 -3.31 -1.76 5.53
C GLU A 29 -4.64 -1.72 4.77
N LEU A 30 -4.94 -2.81 4.08
CA LEU A 30 -6.25 -3.07 3.50
C LEU A 30 -6.86 -4.28 4.23
N PRO A 31 -7.76 -4.05 5.22
CA PRO A 31 -8.35 -5.11 6.03
C PRO A 31 -9.10 -6.15 5.18
N GLY A 32 -8.73 -7.43 5.31
CA GLY A 32 -9.36 -8.55 4.62
C GLY A 32 -9.13 -8.62 3.10
N ALA A 33 -8.47 -7.64 2.50
CA ALA A 33 -8.20 -7.63 1.06
C ALA A 33 -7.27 -8.78 0.67
N ALA A 34 -7.61 -9.45 -0.43
CA ALA A 34 -6.86 -10.60 -0.95
C ALA A 34 -5.65 -10.16 -1.81
N HIS A 35 -4.90 -11.15 -2.32
CA HIS A 35 -3.76 -10.92 -3.22
C HIS A 35 -4.14 -10.12 -4.47
N VAL A 36 -5.30 -10.46 -5.07
CA VAL A 36 -5.90 -9.69 -6.16
C VAL A 36 -7.04 -8.90 -5.58
N LEU A 37 -6.93 -7.56 -5.62
CA LEU A 37 -7.93 -6.66 -5.06
C LEU A 37 -9.25 -6.76 -5.84
N ASN A 38 -10.35 -6.85 -5.11
CA ASN A 38 -11.67 -6.64 -5.69
C ASN A 38 -11.88 -5.15 -6.06
N PRO A 39 -12.96 -4.79 -6.77
CA PRO A 39 -13.19 -3.40 -7.15
C PRO A 39 -13.28 -2.40 -5.99
N ALA A 40 -13.83 -2.80 -4.84
CA ALA A 40 -13.96 -1.93 -3.67
C ALA A 40 -12.60 -1.63 -3.02
N ASP A 41 -11.81 -2.66 -2.77
CA ASP A 41 -10.46 -2.52 -2.20
C ASP A 41 -9.54 -1.77 -3.15
N ARG A 42 -9.69 -2.02 -4.46
CA ARG A 42 -8.96 -1.29 -5.50
C ARG A 42 -9.30 0.21 -5.48
N ALA A 43 -10.56 0.57 -5.27
CA ALA A 43 -10.95 1.98 -5.19
C ALA A 43 -10.32 2.68 -3.97
N ILE A 44 -10.28 1.99 -2.82
CA ILE A 44 -9.61 2.48 -1.60
C ILE A 44 -8.11 2.67 -1.86
N TRP A 45 -7.46 1.65 -2.43
CA TRP A 45 -6.04 1.73 -2.77
C TRP A 45 -5.73 2.89 -3.73
N LEU A 46 -6.50 3.03 -4.81
CA LEU A 46 -6.31 4.10 -5.80
C LEU A 46 -6.48 5.51 -5.21
N ARG A 47 -7.37 5.69 -4.23
CA ARG A 47 -7.49 6.96 -3.51
C ARG A 47 -6.17 7.31 -2.81
N HIS A 48 -5.60 6.38 -2.04
CA HIS A 48 -4.34 6.61 -1.34
C HIS A 48 -3.15 6.80 -2.28
N VAL A 49 -3.13 6.11 -3.43
CA VAL A 49 -2.12 6.35 -4.47
C VAL A 49 -2.20 7.79 -4.98
N ARG A 50 -3.40 8.31 -5.23
CA ARG A 50 -3.59 9.68 -5.70
C ARG A 50 -3.16 10.70 -4.64
N GLU A 51 -3.55 10.49 -3.39
CA GLU A 51 -3.14 11.34 -2.26
C GLU A 51 -1.60 11.40 -2.16
N PHE A 52 -0.95 10.23 -2.16
CA PHE A 52 0.52 10.14 -2.14
C PHE A 52 1.17 10.92 -3.28
N LEU A 53 0.66 10.77 -4.51
CA LEU A 53 1.21 11.46 -5.67
C LEU A 53 1.02 12.99 -5.61
N THR A 54 -0.03 13.48 -4.95
CA THR A 54 -0.24 14.92 -4.76
C THR A 54 0.68 15.54 -3.71
N GLU A 55 1.17 14.74 -2.77
CA GLU A 55 2.11 15.18 -1.72
C GLU A 55 3.56 15.18 -2.21
N LEU A 56 3.86 14.47 -3.31
CA LEU A 56 5.19 14.47 -3.88
C LEU A 56 5.51 15.86 -4.48
N PRO A 57 6.70 16.42 -4.17
CA PRO A 57 7.14 17.64 -4.84
C PRO A 57 7.20 17.41 -6.36
N ALA A 58 6.81 18.42 -7.14
CA ALA A 58 6.70 18.34 -8.60
C ALA A 58 8.00 17.93 -9.34
N THR A 59 9.13 17.92 -8.63
CA THR A 59 10.43 17.47 -9.12
C THR A 59 11.19 16.77 -7.99
N ALA A 60 11.07 15.44 -7.89
CA ALA A 60 12.15 14.63 -7.35
C ALA A 60 13.06 14.27 -8.54
N ALA A 61 14.05 15.13 -8.80
CA ALA A 61 15.13 14.88 -9.77
C ALA A 61 16.33 14.27 -9.06
#